data_AF-A0A9X2D325-F1
#
_entry.id   AF-A0A9X2D325-F1
#
_cell.length_a   1.000
_cell.length_b   1.000
_cell.length_c   1.000
_cell.angle_alpha   90.00
_cell.angle_beta   90.00
_cell.angle_gamma   90.00
#
_symmetry.space_group_name_H-M   'P 1'
#
loop_
_entity.id
_entity.type
_entity.pdbx_description
1 polymer ?
#
loop_
_entity_poly.entity_id
_entity_poly.type
_entity_poly.pdbx_seq_one_letter_code
_entity_poly.pdbx_strand_id
1 'polypeptide(L)'
;MNTKPLKLLFLCTGNSCRSIMAEAITNQYSNGRYLAFSAGSVPTGSVHPKAIETLVHHGIKCNAARSKSWNELKSQAIDLVVTVCDQANSESCPIFPGQSKKLHWSKRNRD
;
A
#
# COMPACT_ATOMS: atom_id res chain seq x y z
N MET A 1 -11.24 -19.23 -15.54
CA MET A 1 -11.17 -19.60 -14.11
C MET A 1 -11.26 -18.31 -13.30
N ASN A 2 -12.34 -18.12 -12.54
CA ASN A 2 -12.54 -16.93 -11.70
C ASN A 2 -11.72 -17.09 -10.41
N THR A 3 -10.41 -16.83 -10.48
CA THR A 3 -9.57 -16.80 -9.28
C THR A 3 -9.84 -15.50 -8.53
N LYS A 4 -10.19 -15.61 -7.25
CA LYS A 4 -10.34 -14.46 -6.36
C LYS A 4 -9.06 -13.62 -6.37
N PRO A 5 -9.14 -12.28 -6.46
CA PRO A 5 -7.96 -11.43 -6.43
C PRO A 5 -7.16 -11.62 -5.15
N LEU A 6 -5.84 -11.64 -5.28
CA LEU A 6 -4.92 -11.63 -4.13
C LEU A 6 -4.92 -10.24 -3.49
N LYS A 7 -5.09 -10.19 -2.18
CA LYS A 7 -5.15 -8.95 -1.40
C LYS A 7 -3.76 -8.51 -0.95
N LEU A 8 -3.35 -7.34 -1.44
CA LEU A 8 -2.05 -6.73 -1.16
C LEU A 8 -2.19 -5.57 -0.17
N LEU A 9 -1.26 -5.44 0.76
CA LEU A 9 -1.17 -4.28 1.65
C LEU A 9 0.19 -3.59 1.53
N PHE A 10 0.21 -2.38 0.99
CA PHE A 10 1.40 -1.52 0.96
C PHE A 10 1.53 -0.71 2.25
N LEU A 11 2.64 -0.88 2.96
CA LEU A 11 2.93 -0.19 4.21
C LEU A 11 4.07 0.81 4.06
N CYS A 12 3.82 2.03 4.52
CA CYS A 12 4.87 2.98 4.85
C CYS A 12 4.50 3.74 6.14
N THR A 13 5.46 4.37 6.81
CA THR A 13 5.22 5.01 8.10
C THR A 13 4.05 6.01 8.06
N GLY A 14 4.09 6.97 7.13
CA GLY A 14 3.15 8.10 7.08
C GLY A 14 1.87 7.91 6.27
N ASN A 15 1.76 6.82 5.49
CA ASN A 15 0.71 6.60 4.49
C ASN A 15 0.38 7.84 3.61
N SER A 16 1.42 8.58 3.21
CA SER A 16 1.25 9.88 2.55
C SER A 16 1.66 9.90 1.07
N CYS A 17 2.69 9.13 0.67
CA CYS A 17 3.19 9.12 -0.71
C CYS A 17 3.30 7.71 -1.31
N ARG A 18 4.37 6.97 -0.96
CA ARG A 18 4.79 5.74 -1.65
C ARG A 18 3.73 4.65 -1.62
N SER A 19 3.16 4.39 -0.44
CA SER A 19 2.13 3.36 -0.29
C SER A 19 0.83 3.73 -1.01
N ILE A 20 0.48 5.03 -1.06
CA ILE A 20 -0.70 5.53 -1.79
C ILE A 20 -0.51 5.32 -3.30
N MET A 21 0.66 5.70 -3.84
CA MET A 21 0.98 5.50 -5.25
C MET A 21 0.97 4.01 -5.61
N ALA A 22 1.58 3.17 -4.76
CA ALA A 22 1.63 1.72 -4.98
C ALA A 22 0.23 1.09 -5.00
N GLU A 23 -0.67 1.49 -4.10
CA GLU A 23 -2.08 1.05 -4.10
C GLU A 23 -2.78 1.41 -5.41
N ALA A 24 -2.72 2.68 -5.82
CA ALA A 24 -3.40 3.17 -7.01
C ALA A 24 -2.86 2.52 -8.31
N ILE A 25 -1.55 2.44 -8.47
CA ILE A 25 -0.89 1.79 -9.61
C ILE A 25 -1.31 0.33 -9.69
N THR A 26 -1.26 -0.39 -8.57
CA THR A 26 -1.57 -1.84 -8.56
C THR A 26 -3.04 -2.08 -8.89
N ASN A 27 -3.96 -1.31 -8.32
CA ASN A 27 -5.39 -1.47 -8.59
C ASN A 27 -5.73 -1.15 -10.06
N GLN A 28 -5.05 -0.20 -10.69
CA GLN A 28 -5.28 0.12 -12.09
C GLN A 28 -4.70 -0.92 -13.07
N TYR A 29 -3.48 -1.39 -12.83
CA TYR A 29 -2.74 -2.22 -13.81
C TYR A 29 -2.78 -3.74 -13.53
N SER A 30 -3.36 -4.18 -12.42
CA SER A 30 -3.40 -5.61 -12.08
C SER A 30 -4.36 -6.44 -12.95
N ASN A 31 -5.25 -5.81 -13.71
CA ASN A 31 -6.35 -6.44 -14.45
C ASN A 31 -7.19 -7.37 -13.55
N GLY A 32 -7.47 -6.94 -12.32
CA GLY A 32 -8.29 -7.70 -11.37
C GLY A 32 -7.59 -8.91 -10.74
N ARG A 33 -6.30 -9.13 -10.99
CA ARG A 33 -5.50 -10.17 -10.31
C ARG A 33 -5.19 -9.81 -8.86
N TYR A 34 -5.14 -8.51 -8.56
CA TYR A 34 -4.81 -8.00 -7.25
C TYR A 34 -5.86 -6.99 -6.77
N LEU A 35 -6.10 -7.01 -5.46
CA LEU A 35 -6.82 -5.96 -4.75
C LEU A 35 -5.86 -5.35 -3.74
N ALA A 36 -5.37 -4.15 -4.03
CA ALA A 36 -4.40 -3.46 -3.20
C ALA A 36 -5.06 -2.50 -2.22
N PHE A 37 -4.46 -2.43 -1.03
CA PHE A 37 -4.72 -1.49 0.04
C PHE A 37 -3.42 -0.80 0.43
N SER A 38 -3.50 0.35 1.08
CA SER A 38 -2.37 0.96 1.78
C SER A 38 -2.74 1.48 3.16
N ALA A 39 -1.72 1.51 4.02
CA ALA A 39 -1.83 2.06 5.37
C ALA A 39 -0.46 2.48 5.91
N GLY A 40 -0.46 3.04 7.12
CA GLY A 40 0.77 3.36 7.84
C GLY A 40 0.69 3.11 9.33
N SER A 41 1.87 3.03 9.95
CA SER A 41 2.05 2.89 11.40
C SER A 41 1.73 4.19 12.12
N VAL A 42 2.15 5.32 11.54
CA VAL A 42 1.92 6.68 12.04
C VAL A 42 1.38 7.52 10.87
N PRO A 43 0.12 7.31 10.45
CA PRO A 43 -0.44 8.00 9.29
C PRO A 43 -0.45 9.52 9.54
N THR A 44 -0.08 10.27 8.51
CA THR A 44 -0.01 11.75 8.56
C THR A 44 -1.38 12.43 8.56
N GLY A 45 -2.45 11.67 8.30
CA GLY A 45 -3.82 12.18 8.18
C GLY A 45 -4.14 12.80 6.81
N SER A 46 -3.13 13.03 5.96
CA SER A 46 -3.32 13.59 4.62
C SER A 46 -2.42 12.90 3.58
N VAL A 47 -2.90 12.87 2.33
CA VAL A 47 -2.11 12.38 1.20
C VAL A 47 -1.25 13.54 0.68
N HIS A 48 0.02 13.27 0.41
CA HIS A 48 0.92 14.30 -0.11
C HIS A 48 0.46 14.75 -1.50
N PRO A 49 0.29 16.07 -1.76
CA PRO A 49 -0.24 16.57 -3.03
C PRO A 49 0.50 16.07 -4.26
N LYS A 50 1.85 16.11 -4.25
CA LYS A 50 2.68 15.55 -5.33
C LYS A 50 2.42 14.08 -5.67
N ALA A 51 1.99 13.26 -4.70
CA ALA A 51 1.63 11.87 -4.98
C ALA A 51 0.35 11.79 -5.83
N ILE A 52 -0.66 12.62 -5.51
CA ILE A 52 -1.89 12.76 -6.30
C ILE A 52 -1.58 13.34 -7.68
N GLU A 53 -0.83 14.44 -7.75
CA GLU A 53 -0.42 15.08 -9.01
C GLU A 53 0.29 14.08 -9.93
N THR A 54 1.23 13.29 -9.38
CA THR A 54 1.96 12.27 -10.15
C THR A 54 1.02 11.20 -10.70
N LEU A 55 0.08 10.71 -9.89
CA LEU A 55 -0.90 9.71 -10.32
C LEU A 55 -1.78 10.28 -11.43
N VAL A 56 -2.32 11.49 -11.25
CA VAL A 56 -3.15 12.17 -12.25
C VAL A 56 -2.38 12.40 -13.56
N HIS A 57 -1.13 12.85 -13.47
CA HIS A 57 -0.28 13.08 -14.64
C HIS A 57 -0.09 11.81 -15.48
N HIS A 58 -0.04 10.64 -14.84
CA HIS A 58 0.08 9.35 -15.52
C HIS A 58 -1.28 8.71 -15.85
N GLY A 59 -2.39 9.44 -15.73
CA GLY A 59 -3.73 8.92 -16.00
C GLY A 59 -4.18 7.83 -15.01
N ILE A 60 -3.65 7.84 -13.79
CA ILE A 60 -3.99 6.87 -12.75
C ILE A 60 -5.06 7.43 -11.82
N LYS A 61 -6.17 6.69 -11.70
CA LYS A 61 -7.29 7.04 -10.82
C LYS A 61 -6.86 6.95 -9.35
N CYS A 62 -7.06 8.01 -8.58
CA CYS A 62 -6.64 8.09 -7.18
C CYS A 62 -7.65 8.80 -6.26
N ASN A 63 -8.90 8.90 -6.71
CA ASN A 63 -9.98 9.69 -6.09
C ASN A 63 -10.35 9.20 -4.67
N ALA A 64 -10.03 7.94 -4.35
CA ALA A 64 -10.27 7.32 -3.04
C ALA A 64 -9.01 7.24 -2.17
N ALA A 65 -7.91 7.89 -2.57
CA ALA A 65 -6.68 7.90 -1.80
C ALA A 65 -6.89 8.59 -0.44
N ARG A 66 -6.53 7.89 0.65
CA ARG A 66 -6.66 8.40 2.01
C ARG A 66 -5.51 7.89 2.87
N SER A 67 -4.90 8.79 3.64
CA SER A 67 -3.97 8.42 4.71
C SER A 67 -4.73 7.77 5.86
N LYS A 68 -4.39 6.53 6.21
CA LYS A 68 -5.11 5.70 7.19
C LYS A 68 -4.18 4.83 8.02
N SER A 69 -4.60 4.48 9.23
CA SER A 69 -3.82 3.58 10.10
C SER A 69 -3.98 2.14 9.63
N TRP A 70 -2.93 1.32 9.78
CA TRP A 70 -3.04 -0.13 9.54
C TRP A 70 -4.06 -0.81 10.45
N ASN A 71 -4.45 -0.16 11.55
CA ASN A 71 -5.39 -0.72 12.52
C ASN A 71 -6.78 -0.88 11.91
N GLU A 72 -7.10 -0.03 10.94
CA GLU A 72 -8.35 -0.08 10.17
C GLU A 72 -8.44 -1.32 9.27
N LEU A 73 -7.31 -1.99 9.00
CA LEU A 73 -7.23 -3.16 8.11
C LEU A 73 -6.99 -4.47 8.87
N LYS A 74 -6.99 -4.46 10.21
CA LYS A 74 -6.75 -5.67 11.03
C LYS A 74 -7.76 -6.79 10.81
N SER A 75 -8.98 -6.49 10.37
CA SER A 75 -9.99 -7.50 10.04
C SER A 75 -9.93 -7.97 8.59
N GLN A 76 -9.10 -7.35 7.75
CA GLN A 76 -8.95 -7.76 6.36
C GLN A 76 -8.03 -8.98 6.28
N ALA A 77 -8.52 -10.02 5.60
CA ALA A 77 -7.66 -11.13 5.21
C ALA A 77 -6.69 -10.65 4.13
N ILE A 78 -5.44 -10.38 4.49
CA ILE A 78 -4.39 -9.90 3.58
C ILE A 78 -3.52 -11.09 3.19
N ASP A 79 -3.29 -11.28 1.88
CA ASP A 79 -2.47 -12.37 1.38
C ASP A 79 -0.98 -11.99 1.36
N LEU A 80 -0.67 -10.72 1.11
CA LEU A 80 0.70 -10.24 0.98
C LEU A 80 0.86 -8.80 1.50
N VAL A 81 1.79 -8.60 2.44
CA VAL A 81 2.20 -7.30 2.96
C VAL A 81 3.50 -6.86 2.28
N VAL A 82 3.53 -5.65 1.74
CA VAL A 82 4.70 -5.06 1.07
C VAL A 82 5.11 -3.79 1.80
N THR A 83 6.29 -3.78 2.42
CA THR A 83 6.84 -2.58 3.07
C THR A 83 7.68 -1.78 2.07
N VAL A 84 7.37 -0.48 1.91
CA VAL A 84 8.01 0.41 0.90
C VAL A 84 8.89 1.51 1.52
N CYS A 85 9.10 1.45 2.83
CA CYS A 85 10.14 2.19 3.53
C CYS A 85 10.79 1.30 4.58
N ASP A 86 12.08 1.54 4.83
CA ASP A 86 12.88 0.72 5.74
C ASP A 86 12.32 0.80 7.16
N GLN A 87 11.84 1.98 7.57
CA GLN A 87 11.18 2.16 8.86
C GLN A 87 9.95 1.25 9.05
N ALA A 88 9.07 1.15 8.05
CA ALA A 88 7.90 0.25 8.13
C ALA A 88 8.31 -1.23 8.04
N ASN A 89 9.50 -1.53 7.53
CA ASN A 89 10.04 -2.88 7.55
C ASN A 89 10.51 -3.28 8.96
N SER A 90 11.17 -2.35 9.66
CA SER A 90 11.72 -2.51 11.01
C SER A 90 10.68 -2.45 12.12
N GLU A 91 9.50 -1.89 11.85
CA GLU A 91 8.40 -1.86 12.81
C GLU A 91 7.71 -3.23 12.96
N SER A 92 7.27 -3.52 14.20
CA SER A 92 6.43 -4.68 14.51
C SER A 92 5.07 -4.53 13.82
N CYS A 93 5.02 -4.99 12.58
CA CYS A 93 3.80 -5.01 11.77
C CYS A 93 2.75 -5.91 12.45
N PRO A 94 1.49 -5.47 12.57
CA PRO A 94 0.45 -6.28 13.17
C PRO A 94 0.20 -7.56 12.36
N ILE A 95 -0.19 -8.62 13.06
CA ILE A 95 -0.63 -9.87 12.42
C ILE A 95 -1.96 -9.59 11.72
N PHE A 96 -2.00 -9.77 10.40
CA PHE A 96 -3.24 -9.75 9.63
C PHE A 96 -3.83 -11.16 9.58
N PRO A 97 -5.18 -11.31 9.60
CA PRO A 97 -5.84 -12.59 9.41
C PRO A 97 -5.36 -13.29 8.14
N GLY A 98 -4.91 -14.55 8.28
CA GLY A 98 -4.35 -15.35 7.18
C GLY A 98 -2.83 -15.55 7.27
N GLN A 99 -2.29 -16.46 6.46
CA GLN A 99 -0.84 -16.68 6.33
C GLN A 99 -0.20 -15.60 5.44
N SER A 100 -0.35 -14.34 5.85
CA SER A 100 0.17 -13.20 5.11
C SER A 100 1.69 -13.34 4.93
N LYS A 101 2.16 -13.35 3.67
CA LYS A 101 3.59 -13.27 3.39
C LYS A 101 4.03 -11.81 3.54
N LYS A 102 5.27 -11.56 3.97
CA LYS A 102 5.86 -10.20 4.03
C LYS A 102 6.98 -10.10 3.00
N LEU A 103 6.92 -9.07 2.17
CA LEU A 103 7.98 -8.67 1.25
C LEU A 103 8.39 -7.22 1.54
N HIS A 104 9.65 -6.91 1.27
CA HIS A 104 10.19 -5.56 1.43
C HIS A 104 10.74 -5.05 0.10
N TRP A 105 10.27 -3.88 -0.31
CA TRP A 105 10.80 -3.13 -1.46
C TRP A 105 11.48 -1.87 -0.93
N SER A 106 12.79 -1.98 -0.68
CA SER A 106 13.61 -0.81 -0.35
C SER A 106 13.74 0.11 -1.55
N LYS A 107 14.06 1.39 -1.30
CA LYS A 107 14.60 2.21 -2.38
C LYS A 107 15.97 1.65 -2.73
N ARG A 108 16.21 1.31 -4.01
CA ARG A 108 17.58 1.19 -4.52
C ARG A 108 18.21 2.59 -4.39
N ASN A 109 19.31 2.72 -3.66
CA ASN A 109 20.16 3.91 -3.77
C ASN A 109 20.48 4.06 -5.27
N ARG A 110 20.08 5.18 -5.86
CA ARG A 110 20.69 5.60 -7.12
C ARG A 110 22.02 6.20 -6.70
N ASP A 111 23.07 5.41 -6.87
CA ASP A 111 24.41 5.94 -7.08
C ASP A 111 24.40 6.87 -8.31
#